data_AF-A0A933IDG7-F1
#
_entry.id   AF-A0A933IDG7-F1
#
_cell.length_a   1.000
_cell.length_b   1.000
_cell.length_c   1.000
_cell.angle_alpha   90.00
_cell.angle_beta   90.00
_cell.angle_gamma   90.00
#
_symmetry.space_group_name_H-M   'P 1'
#
loop_
_entity.id
_entity.type
_entity.pdbx_description
1 polymer ?
#
loop_
_entity_poly.entity_id
_entity_poly.type
_entity_poly.pdbx_seq_one_letter_code
_entity_poly.pdbx_strand_id
1 'polypeptide(L)'
;MAVTVYIPTPYRKYTDNTARVEAQGGDVLALVRELEGRYPGLRERILGPDGKVYRHVNIYVNDQLVEDLQGMHTPLRDGDEVAVIPAMTGGSLTFTEEQIRRYSRHIILPEVGGMGQRKLLNSKVLLIGAGGLGSPAALYLAAAGVGTLGIVDFDEVDLSNL
;
A
#
# COMPACT_ATOMS: atom_id res chain seq x y z
N MET A 1 1.79 11.36 24.60
CA MET A 1 2.62 10.70 23.56
C MET A 1 1.97 11.08 22.25
N ALA A 2 2.59 11.98 21.50
CA ALA A 2 2.05 12.47 20.23
C ALA A 2 2.54 11.56 19.10
N VAL A 3 1.61 11.01 18.34
CA VAL A 3 1.86 10.30 17.08
C VAL A 3 1.20 11.06 15.94
N THR A 4 1.82 11.01 14.77
CA THR A 4 1.27 11.63 13.57
C THR A 4 0.50 10.58 12.79
N VAL A 5 -0.78 10.83 12.52
CA VAL A 5 -1.64 9.89 11.80
C VAL A 5 -1.97 10.41 10.41
N TYR A 6 -1.53 9.71 9.37
CA TYR A 6 -1.92 10.00 8.00
C TYR A 6 -3.34 9.48 7.70
N ILE A 7 -4.19 10.40 7.26
CA ILE A 7 -5.59 10.17 6.89
C ILE A 7 -5.74 10.24 5.36
N PRO A 8 -6.14 9.13 4.73
CA PRO A 8 -6.25 9.01 3.29
C PRO A 8 -7.50 9.74 2.80
N THR A 9 -7.48 10.19 1.54
CA THR A 9 -8.55 11.02 0.94
C THR A 9 -9.98 10.56 1.23
N PRO A 10 -10.32 9.25 1.13
CA PRO A 10 -11.69 8.79 1.42
C PRO A 10 -12.18 9.06 2.85
N TYR A 11 -11.25 9.21 3.80
CA TYR A 11 -11.53 9.41 5.23
C TYR A 11 -11.34 10.85 5.68
N ARG A 12 -10.78 11.74 4.84
CA ARG A 12 -10.51 13.13 5.21
C ARG A 12 -11.76 13.96 5.53
N LYS A 13 -12.93 13.55 5.04
CA LYS A 13 -14.21 14.18 5.41
C LYS A 13 -14.53 14.10 6.91
N TYR A 14 -13.88 13.19 7.64
CA TYR A 14 -14.02 13.05 9.10
C TYR A 14 -13.00 13.91 9.87
N THR A 15 -11.96 14.43 9.20
CA THR A 15 -10.83 15.14 9.82
C THR A 15 -10.70 16.57 9.28
N ASP A 16 -11.82 17.23 9.00
CA ASP A 16 -11.86 18.60 8.45
C ASP A 16 -11.00 18.77 7.19
N ASN A 17 -10.99 17.74 6.34
CA ASN A 17 -10.19 17.64 5.13
C ASN A 17 -8.66 17.59 5.37
N THR A 18 -8.22 17.37 6.60
CA THR A 18 -6.81 17.34 6.99
C THR A 18 -6.21 15.95 6.77
N ALA A 19 -5.07 15.91 6.07
CA ALA A 19 -4.38 14.66 5.72
C ALA A 19 -3.50 14.09 6.85
N ARG A 20 -3.11 14.90 7.82
CA ARG A 20 -2.32 14.49 8.98
C ARG A 20 -2.92 15.06 10.25
N VAL A 21 -3.20 14.20 11.21
CA VAL A 21 -3.72 14.61 12.52
C VAL A 21 -2.79 14.10 13.59
N GLU A 22 -2.52 14.92 14.60
CA GLU A 22 -1.83 14.45 15.80
C GLU A 22 -2.83 13.73 16.70
N ALA A 23 -2.40 12.64 17.30
CA ALA A 23 -3.22 11.79 18.13
C ALA A 23 -2.36 11.14 19.22
N GLN A 24 -3.01 10.51 20.21
CA GLN A 24 -2.30 9.86 21.32
C GLN A 24 -2.85 8.46 21.59
N GLY A 25 -1.96 7.50 21.85
CA GLY A 25 -2.31 6.13 22.19
C GLY A 25 -1.08 5.33 22.61
N GLY A 26 -1.26 4.40 23.55
CA GLY A 26 -0.18 3.47 23.95
C GLY A 26 0.03 2.34 22.93
N ASP A 27 -1.01 2.00 22.18
CA ASP A 27 -1.00 1.05 21.07
C ASP A 27 -1.94 1.52 19.94
N VAL A 28 -1.94 0.82 18.81
CA VAL A 28 -2.75 1.16 17.63
C VAL A 28 -4.26 1.13 17.96
N LEU A 29 -4.72 0.23 18.83
CA LEU A 29 -6.13 0.16 19.23
C LEU A 29 -6.54 1.38 20.06
N ALA A 30 -5.73 1.77 21.04
CA ALA A 30 -5.93 2.97 21.84
C ALA A 30 -5.91 4.22 20.95
N LEU A 31 -5.00 4.28 19.98
CA LEU A 31 -4.95 5.35 19.00
C LEU A 31 -6.25 5.47 18.20
N VAL A 32 -6.76 4.37 17.64
CA VAL A 32 -8.02 4.39 16.87
C VAL A 32 -9.22 4.78 17.75
N ARG A 33 -9.21 4.42 19.03
CA ARG A 33 -10.23 4.86 20.00
C ARG A 33 -10.14 6.35 20.32
N GLU A 34 -8.93 6.90 20.46
CA GLU A 34 -8.73 8.34 20.67
C GLU A 34 -9.18 9.14 19.44
N LEU A 35 -8.83 8.67 18.23
CA LEU A 35 -9.27 9.26 16.97
C LEU A 35 -10.79 9.28 16.84
N GLU A 36 -11.49 8.24 17.28
CA GLU A 36 -12.97 8.23 17.29
C GLU A 36 -13.55 9.30 18.22
N GLY A 37 -12.93 9.52 19.38
CA GLY A 37 -13.37 10.56 20.31
C GLY A 37 -13.26 11.97 19.74
N ARG A 38 -12.30 12.20 18.83
CA ARG A 38 -12.06 13.50 18.18
C ARG A 38 -12.72 13.64 16.82
N TYR A 39 -12.84 12.54 16.09
CA TYR A 39 -13.34 12.46 14.72
C TYR A 39 -14.39 11.35 14.61
N PRO A 40 -15.62 11.59 15.09
CA PRO A 40 -16.66 10.56 15.15
C PRO A 40 -16.94 9.90 13.79
N GLY A 41 -17.08 8.58 13.79
CA GLY A 41 -17.33 7.75 12.61
C GLY A 41 -16.08 7.30 11.85
N LEU A 42 -14.88 7.77 12.24
CA LEU A 42 -13.63 7.32 11.62
C LEU A 42 -13.30 5.87 12.00
N ARG A 43 -13.55 5.45 13.26
CA ARG A 43 -13.34 4.07 13.71
C ARG A 43 -14.14 3.09 12.89
N GLU A 44 -15.40 3.41 12.56
CA GLU A 44 -16.29 2.55 11.77
C GLU A 44 -15.83 2.36 10.32
N ARG A 45 -14.82 3.12 9.86
CA ARG A 45 -14.17 2.92 8.56
C ARG A 45 -12.93 2.06 8.66
N ILE A 46 -12.34 1.97 9.84
CA ILE A 46 -11.10 1.23 10.10
C ILE A 46 -11.39 -0.15 10.67
N LEU A 47 -12.30 -0.23 11.65
CA LEU A 47 -12.64 -1.44 12.40
C LEU A 47 -14.07 -1.90 12.09
N GLY A 48 -14.22 -3.22 11.96
CA GLY A 48 -15.51 -3.90 11.92
C GLY A 48 -16.22 -3.94 13.27
N PRO A 49 -17.49 -4.39 13.30
CA PRO A 49 -18.28 -4.53 14.52
C PRO A 49 -17.64 -5.49 15.54
N ASP A 50 -16.85 -6.44 15.06
CA ASP A 50 -16.08 -7.42 15.86
C ASP A 50 -14.78 -6.83 16.47
N GLY A 51 -14.50 -5.55 16.20
CA GLY A 51 -13.29 -4.87 16.66
C GLY A 51 -12.04 -5.18 15.86
N LYS A 52 -12.13 -5.97 14.78
CA LYS A 52 -11.00 -6.26 13.88
C LYS A 52 -10.88 -5.20 12.79
N VAL A 53 -9.67 -5.00 12.27
CA VAL A 53 -9.47 -4.14 11.10
C VAL A 53 -10.22 -4.73 9.91
N TYR A 54 -10.93 -3.90 9.16
CA TYR A 54 -11.54 -4.35 7.92
C TYR A 54 -10.48 -4.85 6.95
N ARG A 55 -10.75 -5.93 6.22
CA ARG A 55 -9.85 -6.46 5.16
C ARG A 55 -9.46 -5.44 4.09
N HIS A 56 -10.26 -4.39 3.92
CA HIS A 56 -10.00 -3.33 2.94
C HIS A 56 -9.24 -2.15 3.56
N VAL A 57 -8.69 -2.28 4.76
CA VAL A 57 -7.91 -1.24 5.45
C VAL A 57 -6.61 -1.86 5.94
N ASN A 58 -5.51 -1.19 5.66
CA ASN A 58 -4.23 -1.47 6.28
C ASN A 58 -3.88 -0.35 7.23
N ILE A 59 -3.16 -0.71 8.28
CA ILE A 59 -2.55 0.25 9.20
C ILE A 59 -1.05 -0.01 9.20
N TYR A 60 -0.27 1.04 9.05
CA TYR A 60 1.18 0.99 9.12
C TYR A 60 1.66 1.81 10.31
N VAL A 61 2.74 1.36 10.96
CA VAL A 61 3.51 2.10 11.96
C VAL A 61 4.94 2.20 11.44
N ASN A 62 5.43 3.41 11.19
CA ASN A 62 6.77 3.66 10.62
C ASN A 62 7.07 2.77 9.39
N ASP A 63 6.19 2.80 8.39
CA ASP A 63 6.22 2.01 7.15
C ASP A 63 6.07 0.48 7.29
N GLN A 64 5.88 -0.04 8.52
CA GLN A 64 5.66 -1.47 8.77
C GLN A 64 4.18 -1.77 8.98
N LEU A 65 3.66 -2.80 8.30
CA LEU A 65 2.26 -3.21 8.44
C LEU A 65 2.03 -3.76 9.85
N VAL A 66 0.96 -3.32 10.53
CA VAL A 66 0.69 -3.76 11.91
C VAL A 66 0.47 -5.28 12.02
N GLU A 67 0.00 -5.92 10.95
CA GLU A 67 -0.17 -7.39 10.89
C GLU A 67 1.16 -8.15 10.95
N ASP A 68 2.25 -7.55 10.45
CA ASP A 68 3.60 -8.10 10.55
C ASP A 68 4.24 -7.80 11.93
N LEU A 69 3.55 -7.03 12.78
CA LEU A 69 3.96 -6.63 14.13
C LEU A 69 3.12 -7.35 15.20
N GLN A 70 2.44 -6.59 16.06
CA GLN A 70 1.55 -7.11 17.11
C GLN A 70 0.08 -6.77 16.83
N GLY A 71 -0.27 -6.57 15.56
CA GLY A 71 -1.59 -6.17 15.11
C GLY A 71 -2.04 -4.86 15.75
N MET A 72 -3.30 -4.82 16.17
CA MET A 72 -3.88 -3.66 16.86
C MET A 72 -3.25 -3.36 18.23
N HIS A 73 -2.48 -4.30 18.79
CA HIS A 73 -1.74 -4.10 20.04
C HIS A 73 -0.28 -3.70 19.81
N THR A 74 0.10 -3.36 18.58
CA THR A 74 1.42 -2.80 18.28
C THR A 74 1.64 -1.55 19.13
N PRO A 75 2.66 -1.53 20.00
CA PRO A 75 2.92 -0.40 20.89
C PRO A 75 3.39 0.80 20.07
N LEU A 76 2.92 1.99 20.47
CA LEU A 76 3.29 3.25 19.84
C LEU A 76 4.20 4.05 20.77
N ARG A 77 5.12 4.81 20.17
CA ARG A 77 6.07 5.69 20.83
C ARG A 77 5.84 7.14 20.39
N ASP A 78 6.32 8.06 21.21
CA ASP A 78 6.30 9.47 20.87
C ASP A 78 7.07 9.72 19.57
N GLY A 79 6.46 10.40 18.61
CA GLY A 79 7.02 10.66 17.29
C GLY A 79 6.77 9.58 16.23
N ASP A 80 6.12 8.46 16.55
CA ASP A 80 5.76 7.46 15.54
C ASP A 80 4.79 8.04 14.49
N GLU A 81 4.95 7.62 13.24
CA GLU A 81 4.01 7.92 12.16
C GLU A 81 3.13 6.70 11.89
N VAL A 82 1.80 6.89 11.95
CA VAL A 82 0.80 5.85 11.69
C VAL A 82 0.05 6.20 10.42
N ALA A 83 -0.06 5.27 9.47
CA ALA A 83 -0.81 5.49 8.23
C ALA A 83 -2.00 4.56 8.14
N VAL A 84 -3.20 5.11 8.01
CA VAL A 84 -4.40 4.36 7.64
C VAL A 84 -4.51 4.38 6.13
N ILE A 85 -4.44 3.22 5.48
CA ILE A 85 -4.45 3.11 4.03
C ILE A 85 -5.59 2.19 3.59
N PRO A 86 -6.63 2.70 2.91
CA PRO A 86 -7.63 1.84 2.31
C PRO A 86 -6.97 1.04 1.19
N ALA A 87 -7.27 -0.25 1.13
CA ALA A 87 -6.96 -1.16 0.04
C ALA A 87 -7.82 -0.80 -1.18
N MET A 88 -7.56 0.37 -1.78
CA MET A 88 -8.33 0.93 -2.90
C MET A 88 -8.07 0.20 -4.23
N THR A 89 -7.11 -0.72 -4.26
CA THR A 89 -6.80 -1.58 -5.41
C THR A 89 -6.87 -3.01 -4.90
N GLY A 90 -7.76 -3.83 -5.46
CA GLY A 90 -8.05 -5.20 -5.03
C GLY A 90 -6.94 -6.22 -5.26
N GLY A 91 -5.67 -5.84 -5.05
CA GLY A 91 -4.52 -6.73 -5.04
C GLY A 91 -4.18 -7.18 -3.62
N SER A 92 -3.73 -8.43 -3.47
CA SER A 92 -3.19 -8.95 -2.21
C SER A 92 -2.09 -8.02 -1.68
N LEU A 93 -2.22 -7.61 -0.42
CA LEU A 93 -1.29 -6.69 0.25
C LEU A 93 -0.13 -7.41 0.91
N THR A 94 -0.13 -8.74 0.92
CA THR A 94 1.01 -9.55 1.36
C THR A 94 1.72 -10.07 0.13
N PHE A 95 3.05 -9.90 0.08
CA PHE A 95 3.84 -10.54 -0.95
C PHE A 95 3.79 -12.05 -0.75
N THR A 96 3.60 -12.82 -1.82
CA THR A 96 3.83 -14.26 -1.77
C THR A 96 5.31 -14.53 -1.49
N GLU A 97 5.64 -15.70 -0.96
CA GLU A 97 7.04 -16.09 -0.73
C GLU A 97 7.88 -16.00 -2.02
N GLU A 98 7.28 -16.35 -3.17
CA GLU A 98 7.91 -16.18 -4.48
C GLU A 98 8.17 -14.70 -4.81
N GLN A 99 7.21 -13.82 -4.55
CA GLN A 99 7.36 -12.38 -4.78
C GLN A 99 8.42 -11.77 -3.86
N ILE A 100 8.50 -12.20 -2.59
CA ILE A 100 9.56 -11.78 -1.66
C ILE A 100 10.92 -12.19 -2.21
N ARG A 101 11.07 -13.45 -2.63
CA ARG A 101 12.32 -13.94 -3.22
C ARG A 101 12.70 -13.17 -4.48
N ARG A 102 11.74 -12.96 -5.39
CA ARG A 102 11.94 -12.29 -6.68
C ARG A 102 12.28 -10.81 -6.53
N TYR A 103 11.60 -10.09 -5.64
CA TYR A 103 11.71 -8.63 -5.51
C TYR A 103 12.50 -8.17 -4.28
N SER A 104 13.13 -9.09 -3.53
CA SER A 104 13.92 -8.78 -2.32
C SER A 104 14.85 -7.58 -2.50
N ARG A 105 15.61 -7.53 -3.60
CA ARG A 105 16.54 -6.44 -3.92
C ARG A 105 15.87 -5.11 -4.20
N HIS A 106 14.64 -5.09 -4.70
CA HIS A 106 13.89 -3.85 -4.90
C HIS A 106 13.25 -3.38 -3.60
N ILE A 107 12.75 -4.31 -2.78
CA ILE A 107 12.11 -4.01 -1.49
C ILE A 107 13.08 -3.36 -0.51
N ILE A 108 14.37 -3.73 -0.55
CA ILE A 108 15.39 -3.13 0.33
C ILE A 108 15.87 -1.75 -0.13
N LEU A 109 15.58 -1.31 -1.37
CA LEU A 109 16.00 -0.01 -1.85
C LEU A 109 15.19 1.10 -1.15
N PRO A 110 15.83 2.10 -0.53
CA PRO A 110 15.11 3.16 0.18
C PRO A 110 14.09 3.91 -0.68
N GLU A 111 14.39 4.11 -1.96
CA GLU A 111 13.55 4.86 -2.91
C GLU A 111 12.34 4.04 -3.41
N VAL A 112 12.38 2.72 -3.27
CA VAL A 112 11.30 1.80 -3.70
C VAL A 112 10.57 1.24 -2.49
N GLY A 113 11.26 0.52 -1.62
CA GLY A 113 10.69 -0.09 -0.44
C GLY A 113 9.65 -1.17 -0.75
N GLY A 114 9.07 -1.77 0.29
CA GLY A 114 7.92 -2.67 0.14
C GLY A 114 6.70 -1.96 -0.48
N MET A 115 6.50 -0.68 -0.12
CA MET A 115 5.39 0.13 -0.62
C MET A 115 5.50 0.41 -2.13
N GLY A 116 6.68 0.78 -2.63
CA GLY A 116 6.90 1.02 -4.06
C GLY A 116 6.82 -0.26 -4.88
N GLN A 117 7.39 -1.36 -4.40
CA GLN A 117 7.27 -2.65 -5.09
C GLN A 117 5.82 -3.12 -5.18
N ARG A 118 5.02 -2.88 -4.12
CA ARG A 118 3.59 -3.18 -4.13
C ARG A 118 2.82 -2.29 -5.10
N LYS A 119 3.19 -1.02 -5.19
CA LYS A 119 2.63 -0.09 -6.18
C LYS A 119 2.89 -0.57 -7.61
N LEU A 120 4.08 -1.11 -7.90
CA LEU A 120 4.40 -1.74 -9.19
C LEU A 120 3.51 -2.97 -9.44
N LEU A 121 3.39 -3.88 -8.47
CA LEU A 121 2.53 -5.07 -8.59
C LEU A 121 1.05 -4.75 -8.81
N ASN A 122 0.58 -3.61 -8.33
CA ASN A 122 -0.81 -3.17 -8.55
C ASN A 122 -0.96 -2.26 -9.78
N SER A 123 0.14 -1.91 -10.46
CA SER A 123 0.12 -1.04 -11.63
C SER A 123 -0.33 -1.78 -12.89
N LYS A 124 -0.90 -1.01 -13.82
CA LYS A 124 -1.28 -1.46 -15.14
C LYS A 124 -0.61 -0.55 -16.17
N VAL A 125 0.06 -1.14 -17.14
CA VAL A 125 0.73 -0.43 -18.23
C VAL A 125 0.18 -0.94 -19.55
N LEU A 126 -0.16 -0.01 -20.44
CA LEU A 126 -0.47 -0.29 -21.84
C LEU A 126 0.76 0.08 -22.67
N LEU A 127 1.34 -0.91 -23.34
CA LEU A 127 2.49 -0.76 -24.22
C LEU A 127 2.00 -0.80 -25.67
N ILE A 128 2.23 0.27 -26.42
CA ILE A 128 1.81 0.41 -27.82
C ILE A 128 3.05 0.22 -28.71
N GLY A 129 3.06 -0.87 -29.47
CA GLY A 129 4.16 -1.35 -30.30
C GLY A 129 5.14 -2.21 -29.52
N ALA A 130 5.33 -3.46 -29.94
CA ALA A 130 6.25 -4.46 -29.41
C ALA A 130 7.48 -4.68 -30.32
N GLY A 131 7.83 -3.71 -31.17
CA GLY A 131 9.07 -3.71 -31.95
C GLY A 131 10.34 -3.53 -31.11
N GLY A 132 11.44 -3.10 -31.74
CA GLY A 132 12.79 -3.08 -31.12
C GLY A 132 12.96 -2.28 -29.82
N LEU A 133 12.04 -1.38 -29.48
CA LEU A 133 12.02 -0.67 -28.19
C LEU A 133 10.94 -1.20 -27.25
N GLY A 134 9.80 -1.59 -27.78
CA GLY A 134 8.66 -2.09 -27.01
C GLY A 134 8.95 -3.44 -26.36
N SER A 135 9.57 -4.35 -27.09
CA SER A 135 9.98 -5.66 -26.58
C SER A 135 10.91 -5.59 -25.35
N PRO A 136 12.05 -4.87 -25.39
CA PRO A 136 12.90 -4.75 -24.20
C PRO A 136 12.20 -3.96 -23.07
N ALA A 137 11.39 -2.94 -23.38
CA ALA A 137 10.63 -2.22 -22.36
C ALA A 137 9.63 -3.15 -21.64
N ALA A 138 8.90 -4.00 -22.37
CA ALA A 138 7.98 -4.98 -21.81
C ALA A 138 8.71 -5.95 -20.86
N LEU A 139 9.89 -6.42 -21.26
CA LEU A 139 10.75 -7.28 -20.43
C LEU A 139 11.09 -6.61 -19.09
N TYR A 140 11.57 -5.36 -19.13
CA TYR A 140 11.94 -4.63 -17.92
C TYR A 140 10.73 -4.29 -17.05
N LEU A 141 9.59 -3.92 -17.63
CA LEU A 141 8.36 -3.66 -16.89
C LEU A 141 7.84 -4.92 -16.19
N ALA A 142 7.87 -6.07 -16.87
CA ALA A 142 7.52 -7.34 -16.28
C ALA A 142 8.50 -7.73 -15.15
N ALA A 143 9.81 -7.58 -15.38
CA ALA A 143 10.84 -7.88 -14.39
C ALA A 143 10.77 -6.95 -13.15
N ALA A 144 10.42 -5.68 -13.33
CA ALA A 144 10.17 -4.73 -12.26
C ALA A 144 8.94 -5.10 -11.43
N GLY A 145 8.08 -5.99 -11.94
CA GLY A 145 6.88 -6.47 -11.26
C GLY A 145 5.65 -5.61 -11.54
N VAL A 146 5.50 -5.06 -12.75
CA VAL A 146 4.22 -4.47 -13.20
C VAL A 146 3.14 -5.55 -13.21
N GLY A 147 2.01 -5.29 -12.53
CA GLY A 147 0.94 -6.28 -12.34
C GLY A 147 0.13 -6.65 -13.57
N THR A 148 -0.08 -5.69 -14.47
CA THR A 148 -0.77 -5.94 -15.74
C THR A 148 -0.05 -5.21 -16.85
N LEU A 149 0.46 -5.95 -17.83
CA LEU A 149 0.94 -5.43 -19.10
C LEU A 149 -0.09 -5.74 -20.17
N GLY A 150 -0.73 -4.70 -20.71
CA GLY A 150 -1.44 -4.78 -21.97
C GLY A 150 -0.47 -4.44 -23.09
N ILE A 151 -0.40 -5.25 -24.13
CA ILE A 151 0.43 -4.99 -25.30
C ILE A 151 -0.51 -4.85 -26.50
N VAL A 152 -0.34 -3.76 -27.25
CA VAL A 152 -1.06 -3.50 -28.50
C VAL A 152 0.00 -3.30 -29.56
N ASP A 153 0.07 -4.20 -30.53
CA ASP A 153 0.89 -4.03 -31.72
C ASP A 153 0.00 -4.00 -32.96
N PHE A 154 0.42 -3.26 -33.98
CA PHE A 154 -0.26 -3.21 -35.27
C PHE A 154 0.13 -4.39 -36.15
N ASP A 155 1.34 -4.93 -35.97
CA ASP A 155 1.84 -6.08 -36.72
C ASP A 155 1.60 -7.40 -35.96
N GLU A 156 1.43 -8.49 -36.71
CA GLU A 156 1.50 -9.84 -36.13
C GLU A 156 2.95 -10.16 -35.75
N VAL A 157 3.14 -10.73 -34.56
CA VAL A 157 4.47 -11.11 -34.07
C VAL A 157 5.01 -12.27 -34.90
N ASP A 158 6.04 -12.01 -35.71
CA ASP A 158 6.77 -13.02 -36.47
C ASP A 158 8.06 -13.44 -35.73
N LEU A 159 8.46 -14.71 -35.88
CA LEU A 159 9.67 -15.27 -35.28
C LEU A 159 10.95 -14.55 -35.72
N SER A 160 10.96 -13.96 -36.92
CA SER A 160 12.07 -13.13 -37.42
C SER A 160 12.17 -11.76 -36.74
N ASN A 161 11.17 -11.37 -35.95
CA ASN A 161 11.13 -10.10 -35.21
C ASN A 161 11.41 -10.26 -33.71
N LEU A 162 11.60 -11.50 -33.23
CA LEU A 162 11.99 -11.87 -31.86
C LEU A 162 13.51 -12.09 -31.77
#